data_AF-A0A3C2AEZ6-F1
#
_entry.id   AF-A0A3C2AEZ6-F1
#
_cell.length_a   1.000
_cell.length_b   1.000
_cell.length_c   1.000
_cell.angle_alpha   90.00
_cell.angle_beta   90.00
_cell.angle_gamma   90.00
#
_symmetry.space_group_name_H-M   'P 1'
#
loop_
_entity.id
_entity.type
_entity.pdbx_description
1 polymer ?
#
loop_
_entity_poly.entity_id
_entity_poly.type
_entity_poly.pdbx_seq_one_letter_code
_entity_poly.pdbx_strand_id
1 'polypeptide(L)'
;METIHIIAIGISFLLAMNIGASNSAAEMAAAYGAGARTKREAVTLIAIFALLGAIISGGAVIKTLGSGLVPGNTFSDTFATVFIVLIVATTFVIFANYLKSPIATTHAIVCAVVGVGLYTGELNTKKFIQIIIWWILTPSLAFILNYLIGKYLYFKILHYLTTLGSEEKIKKLLSIIITISGCYVAFSA
;
A
#
# COMPACT_ATOMS: atom_id res chain seq x y z
N MET A 1 16.20 25.58 -12.50
CA MET A 1 15.74 24.85 -11.30
C MET A 1 14.24 24.57 -11.38
N GLU A 2 13.39 25.53 -11.75
CA GLU A 2 11.92 25.37 -11.79
C GLU A 2 11.41 24.21 -12.67
N THR A 3 11.97 24.00 -13.86
CA THR A 3 11.50 22.94 -14.78
C THR A 3 11.63 21.54 -14.19
N ILE A 4 12.72 21.24 -13.49
CA ILE A 4 12.95 19.93 -12.87
C ILE A 4 11.92 19.67 -11.75
N HIS A 5 11.52 20.69 -11.01
CA HIS A 5 10.51 20.56 -9.96
C HIS A 5 9.13 20.23 -10.55
N ILE A 6 8.75 20.94 -11.61
CA ILE A 6 7.48 20.69 -12.32
C ILE A 6 7.45 19.26 -12.88
N ILE A 7 8.55 18.80 -13.49
CA ILE A 7 8.64 17.44 -14.02
C ILE A 7 8.56 16.42 -12.87
N ALA A 8 9.26 16.63 -11.76
CA ALA A 8 9.22 15.73 -10.61
C ALA A 8 7.82 15.63 -9.99
N ILE A 9 7.08 16.74 -9.91
CA ILE A 9 5.67 16.73 -9.49
C ILE A 9 4.83 15.92 -10.50
N GLY A 10 5.03 16.11 -11.80
CA GLY A 10 4.35 15.30 -12.82
C GLY A 10 4.62 13.81 -12.65
N ILE A 11 5.87 13.43 -12.38
CA ILE A 11 6.26 12.02 -12.15
C ILE A 11 5.68 11.50 -10.84
N SER A 12 5.61 12.30 -9.77
CA SER A 12 5.02 11.85 -8.51
C SER A 12 3.52 11.57 -8.65
N PHE A 13 2.79 12.37 -9.43
CA PHE A 13 1.41 12.06 -9.81
C PHE A 13 1.31 10.76 -10.62
N LEU A 14 2.22 10.58 -11.58
CA LEU A 14 2.26 9.35 -12.39
C LEU A 14 2.54 8.11 -11.52
N LEU A 15 3.46 8.22 -10.58
CA LEU A 15 3.77 7.17 -9.60
C LEU A 15 2.54 6.86 -8.75
N ALA A 16 1.88 7.89 -8.19
CA ALA A 16 0.70 7.72 -7.35
C ALA A 16 -0.45 7.02 -8.10
N MET A 17 -0.72 7.41 -9.35
CA MET A 17 -1.71 6.74 -10.18
C MET A 17 -1.37 5.26 -10.41
N ASN A 18 -0.10 4.96 -10.66
CA ASN A 18 0.34 3.59 -10.89
C ASN A 18 0.30 2.73 -9.63
N ILE A 19 0.62 3.29 -8.46
CA ILE A 19 0.48 2.61 -7.17
C ILE A 19 -0.99 2.28 -6.92
N GLY A 20 -1.89 3.24 -7.11
CA GLY A 20 -3.33 3.01 -6.98
C GLY A 20 -3.82 1.90 -7.91
N ALA A 21 -3.37 1.89 -9.16
CA ALA A 21 -3.71 0.83 -10.12
C ALA A 21 -3.20 -0.55 -9.68
N SER A 22 -1.99 -0.65 -9.14
CA SER A 22 -1.42 -1.91 -8.64
C SER A 22 -2.17 -2.45 -7.41
N ASN A 23 -2.58 -1.55 -6.50
CA ASN A 23 -3.09 -1.92 -5.18
C ASN A 23 -4.62 -2.07 -5.12
N SER A 24 -5.36 -1.51 -6.08
CA SER A 24 -6.83 -1.54 -6.12
C SER A 24 -7.43 -2.94 -5.94
N ALA A 25 -6.76 -3.97 -6.47
CA ALA A 25 -7.23 -5.35 -6.33
C ALA A 25 -7.11 -5.86 -4.89
N ALA A 26 -6.01 -5.56 -4.20
CA ALA A 26 -5.80 -5.98 -2.81
C ALA A 26 -6.84 -5.34 -1.87
N GLU A 27 -7.31 -4.14 -2.21
CA GLU A 27 -8.24 -3.38 -1.39
C GLU A 27 -9.68 -3.87 -1.52
N MET A 28 -10.18 -4.06 -2.74
CA MET A 28 -11.63 -4.24 -2.95
C MET A 28 -12.01 -5.44 -3.82
N ALA A 29 -11.06 -6.30 -4.24
CA ALA A 29 -11.39 -7.48 -5.06
C ALA A 29 -12.31 -8.46 -4.32
N ALA A 30 -12.17 -8.60 -3.00
CA ALA A 30 -13.02 -9.50 -2.23
C ALA A 30 -14.48 -8.99 -2.18
N ALA A 31 -14.68 -7.69 -1.95
CA ALA A 31 -16.01 -7.07 -1.95
C ALA A 31 -16.65 -7.06 -3.34
N TYR A 32 -15.87 -6.79 -4.39
CA TYR A 32 -16.33 -6.84 -5.78
C TYR A 32 -16.67 -8.28 -6.20
N GLY A 33 -15.78 -9.25 -5.92
CA GLY A 33 -15.95 -10.66 -6.25
C GLY A 33 -17.11 -11.33 -5.53
N ALA A 34 -17.42 -10.89 -4.30
CA ALA A 34 -18.58 -11.35 -3.55
C ALA A 34 -19.91 -10.71 -4.01
N GLY A 35 -19.89 -9.81 -5.00
CA GLY A 35 -21.07 -9.05 -5.42
C GLY A 35 -21.56 -8.04 -4.39
N ALA A 36 -20.75 -7.72 -3.37
CA ALA A 36 -21.11 -6.75 -2.33
C ALA A 36 -21.06 -5.30 -2.83
N ARG A 37 -20.20 -5.01 -3.81
CA ARG A 37 -20.03 -3.70 -4.43
C ARG A 37 -19.84 -3.80 -5.94
N THR A 38 -20.37 -2.82 -6.66
CA THR A 38 -20.08 -2.64 -8.09
C THR A 38 -18.67 -2.09 -8.30
N LYS A 39 -18.14 -2.24 -9.52
CA LYS A 39 -16.82 -1.70 -9.88
C LYS A 39 -16.72 -0.18 -9.62
N ARG A 40 -17.78 0.58 -9.91
CA ARG A 40 -17.80 2.04 -9.68
C ARG A 40 -17.74 2.38 -8.20
N GLU A 41 -18.55 1.71 -7.37
CA GLU A 41 -18.52 1.91 -5.92
C GLU A 41 -17.16 1.55 -5.32
N ALA A 42 -16.60 0.41 -5.73
CA ALA A 42 -15.29 -0.05 -5.27
C ALA A 42 -14.19 0.99 -5.52
N VAL A 43 -14.09 1.49 -6.76
CA VAL A 43 -13.07 2.49 -7.14
C VAL A 43 -13.29 3.81 -6.42
N THR A 44 -14.54 4.27 -6.25
CA THR A 44 -14.84 5.51 -5.52
C THR A 44 -14.45 5.41 -4.04
N LEU A 45 -14.75 4.28 -3.40
CA LEU A 45 -14.37 4.04 -2.00
C LEU A 45 -12.85 3.99 -1.84
N ILE A 46 -12.16 3.26 -2.73
CA ILE A 46 -10.69 3.23 -2.76
C ILE A 46 -10.11 4.66 -2.82
N ALA A 47 -10.57 5.48 -3.77
CA ALA A 47 -10.06 6.82 -3.96
C ALA A 47 -10.24 7.70 -2.70
N ILE A 48 -11.41 7.64 -2.06
CA ILE A 48 -11.67 8.40 -0.83
C ILE A 48 -10.77 7.92 0.31
N PHE A 49 -10.74 6.62 0.58
CA PHE A 49 -10.04 6.09 1.74
C PHE A 49 -8.52 6.13 1.57
N ALA A 50 -7.98 5.90 0.37
CA ALA A 50 -6.56 6.09 0.08
C ALA A 50 -6.12 7.55 0.27
N LEU A 51 -6.94 8.52 -0.16
CA LEU A 51 -6.64 9.93 0.07
C LEU A 51 -6.67 10.28 1.57
N LEU A 52 -7.68 9.79 2.31
CA LEU A 52 -7.75 9.97 3.76
C LEU A 52 -6.55 9.35 4.48
N GLY A 53 -6.15 8.15 4.05
CA GLY A 53 -4.98 7.44 4.55
C GLY A 53 -3.69 8.23 4.37
N ALA A 54 -3.47 8.72 3.14
CA ALA A 54 -2.31 9.54 2.81
C ALA A 54 -2.22 10.81 3.66
N ILE A 55 -3.35 11.49 3.90
CA ILE A 55 -3.40 12.74 4.70
C ILE A 55 -3.19 12.45 6.19
N ILE A 56 -3.87 11.43 6.73
CA ILE A 56 -3.91 11.18 8.18
C ILE A 56 -2.68 10.40 8.66
N SER A 57 -2.26 9.38 7.91
CA SER A 57 -1.24 8.41 8.35
C SER A 57 0.05 8.45 7.51
N GLY A 58 0.07 9.16 6.38
CA GLY A 58 1.22 9.19 5.46
C GLY A 58 2.48 9.85 6.02
N GLY A 59 2.35 10.75 7.02
CA GLY A 59 3.47 11.53 7.56
C GLY A 59 4.62 10.67 8.12
N ALA A 60 4.33 9.53 8.73
CA ALA A 60 5.35 8.63 9.28
C ALA A 60 6.18 7.96 8.17
N VAL A 61 5.55 7.60 7.06
CA VAL A 61 6.21 7.00 5.89
C VAL A 61 7.06 8.05 5.19
N ILE A 62 6.53 9.26 4.99
CA ILE A 62 7.27 10.39 4.40
C ILE A 62 8.53 10.67 5.21
N LYS A 63 8.43 10.73 6.55
CA LYS A 63 9.60 10.93 7.42
C LYS A 63 10.63 9.80 7.28
N THR A 64 10.17 8.55 7.19
CA THR A 64 11.06 7.39 7.05
C THR A 64 11.81 7.40 5.73
N LEU A 65 11.12 7.68 4.62
CA LEU A 65 11.72 7.74 3.29
C LEU A 65 12.61 8.98 3.10
N GLY A 66 12.18 10.12 3.62
CA GLY A 66 12.85 11.41 3.43
C GLY A 66 14.11 11.60 4.28
N SER A 67 14.05 11.30 5.58
CA SER A 67 15.19 11.52 6.49
C SER A 67 15.52 10.33 7.39
N GLY A 68 14.68 9.29 7.39
CA GLY A 68 14.95 8.07 8.16
C GLY A 68 16.00 7.17 7.50
N LEU A 69 15.86 6.91 6.19
CA LEU A 69 16.74 6.05 5.42
C LEU A 69 18.03 6.75 4.96
N VAL A 70 17.95 8.04 4.66
CA VAL A 70 19.09 8.88 4.27
C VAL A 70 19.03 10.14 5.13
N PRO A 71 19.62 10.13 6.34
CA PRO A 71 19.50 11.23 7.31
C PRO A 71 20.30 12.49 7.00
N GLY A 72 21.20 12.46 6.01
CA GLY A 72 21.91 13.66 5.57
C GLY A 72 21.05 14.57 4.72
N ASN A 73 21.66 15.65 4.22
CA ASN A 73 20.95 16.65 3.43
C ASN A 73 20.84 16.27 1.94
N THR A 74 21.19 15.03 1.55
CA THR A 74 21.17 14.54 0.16
C THR A 74 19.93 14.99 -0.64
N PHE A 75 18.74 14.83 -0.07
CA PHE A 75 17.48 15.19 -0.74
C PHE A 75 17.15 16.69 -0.69
N SER A 76 17.67 17.43 0.28
CA SER A 76 17.48 18.88 0.42
C SER A 76 18.47 19.68 -0.42
N ASP A 77 19.71 19.19 -0.52
CA ASP A 77 20.81 19.88 -1.22
C ASP A 77 20.79 19.61 -2.72
N THR A 78 20.33 18.42 -3.13
CA THR A 78 20.34 18.02 -4.55
C THR A 78 19.00 17.43 -4.97
N PHE A 79 18.11 18.27 -5.48
CA PHE A 79 16.79 17.85 -5.99
C PHE A 79 16.87 16.78 -7.10
N ALA A 80 17.99 16.69 -7.83
CA ALA A 80 18.20 15.63 -8.81
C ALA A 80 18.15 14.22 -8.20
N THR A 81 18.50 14.06 -6.91
CA THR A 81 18.40 12.76 -6.22
C THR A 81 16.94 12.34 -6.01
N VAL A 82 16.07 13.29 -5.65
CA VAL A 82 14.61 13.08 -5.56
C VAL A 82 14.06 12.67 -6.93
N PHE A 83 14.48 13.36 -7.99
CA PHE A 83 14.06 13.04 -9.36
C PHE A 83 14.46 11.61 -9.78
N ILE A 84 15.69 11.18 -9.46
CA ILE A 84 16.17 9.82 -9.74
C ILE A 84 15.33 8.78 -9.00
N VAL A 85 15.05 9.00 -7.69
CA VAL A 85 14.19 8.09 -6.91
C VAL A 85 12.82 7.95 -7.56
N LEU A 86 12.20 9.07 -7.95
CA LEU A 86 10.89 9.10 -8.58
C LEU A 86 10.90 8.38 -9.93
N ILE A 87 11.88 8.63 -10.81
CA ILE A 87 11.96 7.94 -12.11
C ILE A 87 12.13 6.44 -11.91
N VAL A 88 13.10 6.01 -11.10
CA VAL A 88 13.40 4.58 -10.93
C VAL A 88 12.20 3.84 -10.36
N ALA A 89 11.57 4.37 -9.31
CA ALA A 89 10.38 3.78 -8.73
C ALA A 89 9.21 3.75 -9.73
N THR A 90 8.97 4.86 -10.45
CA THR A 90 7.86 4.97 -11.41
C THR A 90 8.02 4.01 -12.57
N THR A 91 9.21 3.95 -13.17
CA THR A 91 9.50 3.04 -14.28
C THR A 91 9.32 1.58 -13.86
N PHE A 92 9.79 1.20 -12.66
CA PHE A 92 9.62 -0.15 -12.15
C PHE A 92 8.15 -0.50 -11.91
N VAL A 93 7.37 0.39 -11.29
CA VAL A 93 5.94 0.15 -11.03
C VAL A 93 5.14 0.09 -12.34
N ILE A 94 5.41 0.99 -13.30
CA ILE A 94 4.79 0.95 -14.64
C ILE A 94 5.10 -0.38 -15.33
N PHE A 95 6.37 -0.81 -15.28
CA PHE A 95 6.79 -2.06 -15.90
C PHE A 95 6.06 -3.26 -15.28
N ALA A 96 5.95 -3.32 -13.96
CA ALA A 96 5.22 -4.38 -13.28
C ALA A 96 3.71 -4.36 -13.58
N ASN A 97 3.11 -3.17 -13.64
CA ASN A 97 1.70 -3.00 -14.05
C ASN A 97 1.47 -3.46 -15.48
N TYR A 98 2.39 -3.16 -16.40
CA TYR A 98 2.33 -3.62 -17.79
C TYR A 98 2.37 -5.15 -17.89
N LEU A 99 3.23 -5.78 -17.09
CA LEU A 99 3.30 -7.24 -16.97
C LEU A 99 2.13 -7.85 -16.19
N LYS A 100 1.24 -7.03 -15.62
CA LYS A 100 0.14 -7.45 -14.73
C LYS A 100 0.62 -8.27 -13.54
N SER A 101 1.86 -8.03 -13.11
CA SER A 101 2.46 -8.71 -11.96
C SER A 101 2.10 -7.95 -10.69
N PRO A 102 1.48 -8.60 -9.68
CA PRO A 102 1.30 -7.98 -8.38
C PRO A 102 2.67 -7.82 -7.72
N ILE A 103 3.11 -6.57 -7.56
CA ILE A 103 4.36 -6.25 -6.88
C ILE A 103 4.10 -5.38 -5.66
N ALA A 104 5.01 -5.46 -4.69
CA ALA A 104 5.01 -4.55 -3.57
C ALA A 104 5.68 -3.23 -3.99
N THR A 105 4.86 -2.22 -4.30
CA THR A 105 5.30 -0.88 -4.73
C THR A 105 6.21 -0.19 -3.69
N THR A 106 6.01 -0.49 -2.41
CA THR A 106 6.86 -0.04 -1.30
C THR A 106 8.31 -0.46 -1.46
N HIS A 107 8.57 -1.66 -2.01
CA HIS A 107 9.93 -2.14 -2.25
C HIS A 107 10.59 -1.33 -3.37
N ALA A 108 9.84 -0.97 -4.41
CA ALA A 108 10.37 -0.15 -5.51
C ALA A 108 10.87 1.21 -5.01
N ILE A 109 10.07 1.90 -4.17
CA ILE A 109 10.43 3.21 -3.63
C ILE A 109 11.58 3.09 -2.61
N VAL A 110 11.48 2.15 -1.66
CA VAL A 110 12.53 1.96 -0.64
C VAL A 110 13.87 1.61 -1.29
N CYS A 111 13.88 0.69 -2.26
CA CYS A 111 15.13 0.31 -2.94
C CYS A 111 15.71 1.46 -3.78
N ALA A 112 14.87 2.29 -4.40
CA ALA A 112 15.36 3.49 -5.10
C ALA A 112 16.01 4.49 -4.14
N VAL A 113 15.41 4.74 -2.97
CA VAL A 113 15.98 5.58 -1.90
C VAL A 113 17.29 4.98 -1.37
N VAL A 114 17.31 3.67 -1.12
CA VAL A 114 18.50 2.95 -0.67
C VAL A 114 19.63 3.05 -1.69
N GLY A 115 19.34 2.94 -2.99
CA GLY A 115 20.32 3.13 -4.05
C GLY A 115 20.99 4.51 -4.00
N VAL A 116 20.21 5.57 -3.77
CA VAL A 116 20.75 6.92 -3.55
C VAL A 116 21.60 6.96 -2.28
N GLY A 117 21.12 6.40 -1.17
CA GLY A 117 21.88 6.38 0.10
C GLY A 117 23.20 5.60 0.01
N LEU A 118 23.25 4.54 -0.79
CA LEU A 118 24.49 3.80 -1.07
C LEU A 118 25.46 4.63 -1.92
N TYR A 119 24.94 5.33 -2.93
CA TYR A 119 25.74 6.20 -3.79
C TYR A 119 26.36 7.37 -3.02
N THR A 120 25.60 8.00 -2.11
CA THR A 120 26.08 9.12 -1.30
C THR A 120 26.86 8.70 -0.06
N GLY A 121 26.82 7.41 0.31
CA GLY A 121 27.42 6.91 1.54
C GLY A 121 26.66 7.29 2.82
N GLU A 122 25.46 7.86 2.69
CA GLU A 122 24.64 8.34 3.81
C GLU A 122 23.55 7.35 4.25
N LEU A 123 23.53 6.13 3.71
CA LEU A 123 22.50 5.14 4.05
C LEU A 123 22.50 4.79 5.55
N ASN A 124 21.33 4.91 6.18
CA ASN A 124 21.09 4.36 7.51
C ASN A 124 20.81 2.84 7.42
N THR A 125 21.88 2.04 7.41
CA THR A 125 21.81 0.58 7.28
C THR A 125 20.96 -0.06 8.38
N LYS A 126 21.02 0.46 9.62
CA LYS A 126 20.21 -0.04 10.74
C LYS A 126 18.71 0.10 10.44
N LYS A 127 18.31 1.24 9.89
CA LYS A 127 16.90 1.49 9.54
C LYS A 127 16.46 0.64 8.36
N PHE A 128 17.32 0.47 7.36
CA PHE A 128 17.03 -0.40 6.23
C PHE A 128 16.84 -1.87 6.65
N ILE A 129 17.72 -2.41 7.51
CA ILE A 129 17.57 -3.76 8.08
C ILE A 129 16.25 -3.88 8.87
N GLN A 130 15.88 -2.84 9.63
CA GLN A 130 14.60 -2.83 10.35
C GLN A 130 13.40 -2.95 9.38
N ILE A 131 13.44 -2.28 8.23
CA ILE A 131 12.40 -2.40 7.20
C ILE A 131 12.34 -3.82 6.64
N ILE A 132 13.49 -4.42 6.29
CA ILE A 132 13.56 -5.80 5.78
C ILE A 132 12.97 -6.79 6.79
N ILE A 133 13.28 -6.64 8.08
CA ILE A 133 12.72 -7.48 9.14
C ILE A 133 11.19 -7.38 9.13
N TRP A 134 10.62 -6.18 9.03
CA TRP A 134 9.17 -6.01 8.98
C TRP A 134 8.55 -6.56 7.69
N TRP A 135 9.22 -6.50 6.55
CA TRP A 135 8.73 -7.13 5.31
C TRP A 135 8.56 -8.66 5.42
N ILE A 136 9.35 -9.32 6.28
CA ILE A 136 9.23 -10.76 6.54
C ILE A 136 8.25 -11.04 7.69
N LEU A 137 8.31 -10.24 8.75
CA LEU A 137 7.49 -10.46 9.93
C LEU A 137 6.00 -10.18 9.67
N THR A 138 5.64 -9.12 8.94
CA THR A 138 4.22 -8.77 8.78
C THR A 138 3.42 -9.82 8.00
N PRO A 139 3.89 -10.39 6.87
CA PRO A 139 3.15 -11.44 6.18
C PRO A 139 3.12 -12.74 6.99
N SER A 140 4.20 -13.07 7.70
CA SER A 140 4.28 -14.25 8.56
C SER A 140 3.27 -14.19 9.70
N LEU A 141 3.18 -13.04 10.37
CA LEU A 141 2.20 -12.80 11.43
C LEU A 141 0.77 -12.81 10.88
N ALA A 142 0.52 -12.15 9.74
CA ALA A 142 -0.78 -12.17 9.09
C ALA A 142 -1.22 -13.60 8.72
N PHE A 143 -0.31 -14.43 8.21
CA PHE A 143 -0.56 -15.83 7.90
C PHE A 143 -0.92 -16.64 9.16
N ILE A 144 -0.13 -16.53 10.24
CA ILE A 144 -0.38 -17.25 11.49
C ILE A 144 -1.73 -16.83 12.08
N LEU A 145 -2.02 -15.54 12.14
CA LEU A 145 -3.30 -15.04 12.66
C LEU A 145 -4.48 -15.55 11.82
N ASN A 146 -4.37 -15.47 10.48
CA ASN A 146 -5.41 -15.98 9.60
C ASN A 146 -5.62 -17.50 9.76
N TYR A 147 -4.54 -18.27 9.90
CA TYR A 147 -4.62 -19.71 10.17
C TYR A 147 -5.32 -20.02 11.50
N LEU A 148 -4.97 -19.31 12.58
CA LEU A 148 -5.57 -19.52 13.90
C LEU A 148 -7.07 -19.15 13.91
N ILE A 149 -7.44 -18.03 13.28
CA ILE A 149 -8.84 -17.63 13.11
C ILE A 149 -9.59 -18.69 12.30
N GLY A 150 -9.02 -19.13 11.19
CA GLY A 150 -9.56 -20.20 10.35
C GLY A 150 -9.78 -21.50 11.11
N LYS A 151 -8.80 -21.92 11.91
CA LYS A 151 -8.85 -23.19 12.65
C LYS A 151 -9.86 -23.20 13.80
N TYR A 152 -9.91 -22.12 14.59
CA TYR A 152 -10.64 -22.12 15.86
C TYR A 152 -11.95 -21.33 15.84
N LEU A 153 -12.07 -20.31 14.99
CA LEU A 153 -13.21 -19.39 14.99
C LEU A 153 -14.13 -19.59 13.79
N TYR A 154 -13.60 -20.04 12.64
CA TYR A 154 -14.37 -20.13 11.39
C TYR A 154 -15.69 -20.89 11.54
N PHE A 155 -15.65 -22.14 12.03
CA PHE A 155 -16.87 -22.95 12.19
C PHE A 155 -17.83 -22.38 13.24
N LYS A 156 -17.30 -21.73 14.31
CA LYS A 156 -18.14 -21.08 15.32
C LYS A 156 -18.87 -19.86 14.76
N ILE A 157 -18.16 -19.04 13.99
CA ILE A 157 -18.72 -17.87 13.31
C ILE A 157 -19.76 -18.31 12.29
N LEU A 158 -19.47 -19.33 11.47
CA LEU A 158 -20.40 -19.85 10.49
C LEU A 158 -21.69 -20.36 11.15
N HIS A 159 -21.57 -21.15 12.21
CA HIS A 159 -22.73 -21.64 12.97
C HIS A 159 -23.53 -20.48 13.57
N TYR A 160 -22.87 -19.52 14.22
CA TYR A 160 -23.54 -18.33 14.76
C TYR A 160 -24.29 -17.55 13.67
N LEU A 161 -23.67 -17.34 12.50
CA LEU A 161 -24.34 -16.67 11.39
C LEU A 161 -25.58 -17.42 10.93
N THR A 162 -25.53 -18.76 10.85
CA THR A 162 -26.72 -19.56 10.50
C THR A 162 -27.87 -19.45 11.52
N THR A 163 -27.57 -19.14 12.78
CA THR A 163 -28.63 -18.91 13.80
C THR A 163 -29.36 -17.56 13.66
N LEU A 164 -28.88 -16.63 12.82
CA LEU A 164 -29.53 -15.33 12.58
C LEU A 164 -30.83 -15.43 11.75
N GLY A 165 -31.23 -16.64 11.32
CA GLY A 165 -32.57 -16.98 10.83
C GLY A 165 -32.98 -16.39 9.48
N SER A 166 -32.22 -15.45 8.91
CA SER A 166 -32.49 -14.86 7.60
C SER A 166 -31.21 -14.75 6.78
N GLU A 167 -31.15 -15.50 5.67
CA GLU A 167 -30.05 -15.47 4.71
C GLU A 167 -29.77 -14.05 4.19
N GLU A 168 -30.81 -13.24 4.03
CA GLU A 168 -30.72 -11.85 3.60
C GLU A 168 -29.95 -10.99 4.61
N LYS A 169 -30.25 -11.14 5.92
CA LYS A 169 -29.53 -10.43 6.98
C LYS A 169 -28.06 -10.81 7.03
N ILE A 170 -27.74 -12.10 6.84
CA ILE A 170 -26.37 -12.60 6.82
C ILE A 170 -25.60 -12.00 5.63
N LYS A 171 -26.17 -12.06 4.42
CA LYS A 171 -25.57 -11.48 3.22
C LYS A 171 -25.33 -9.98 3.37
N LYS A 172 -26.30 -9.24 3.93
CA LYS A 172 -26.16 -7.81 4.19
C LYS A 172 -25.05 -7.51 5.19
N LEU A 173 -24.98 -8.27 6.29
CA LEU A 173 -23.93 -8.11 7.30
C LEU A 173 -22.53 -8.39 6.72
N LEU A 174 -22.37 -9.50 6.00
CA LEU A 174 -21.10 -9.87 5.36
C LEU A 174 -20.68 -8.84 4.30
N SER A 175 -21.63 -8.34 3.51
CA SER A 175 -21.41 -7.26 2.53
C SER A 175 -20.90 -5.97 3.19
N ILE A 176 -21.46 -5.60 4.36
CA ILE A 176 -20.99 -4.45 5.12
C ILE A 176 -19.57 -4.70 5.65
N ILE A 177 -19.33 -5.85 6.29
CA ILE A 177 -18.03 -6.17 6.88
C ILE A 177 -16.92 -6.19 5.82
N ILE A 178 -17.15 -6.85 4.68
CA ILE A 178 -16.15 -6.95 3.61
C ILE A 178 -15.89 -5.59 2.95
N THR A 179 -16.91 -4.73 2.84
CA THR A 179 -16.75 -3.35 2.37
C THR A 179 -15.92 -2.53 3.35
N ILE A 180 -16.23 -2.58 4.65
CA ILE A 180 -15.49 -1.84 5.69
C ILE A 180 -14.03 -2.31 5.73
N SER A 181 -13.80 -3.62 5.65
CA SER A 181 -12.45 -4.18 5.57
C SER A 181 -11.70 -3.64 4.35
N GLY A 182 -12.33 -3.60 3.17
CA GLY A 182 -11.69 -3.07 1.97
C GLY A 182 -11.38 -1.57 2.05
N CYS A 183 -12.29 -0.78 2.64
CA CYS A 183 -12.05 0.64 2.92
C CYS A 183 -10.87 0.83 3.88
N TYR A 184 -10.75 -0.02 4.91
CA TYR A 184 -9.62 0.05 5.84
C TYR A 184 -8.29 -0.31 5.16
N VAL A 185 -8.29 -1.35 4.31
CA VAL A 185 -7.09 -1.71 3.53
C VAL A 185 -6.67 -0.53 2.64
N ALA A 186 -7.61 0.10 1.93
CA ALA A 186 -7.34 1.28 1.10
C ALA A 186 -6.83 2.47 1.94
N PHE A 187 -7.35 2.67 3.15
CA PHE A 187 -6.85 3.70 4.07
C PHE A 187 -5.43 3.44 4.55
N SER A 188 -5.04 2.17 4.71
CA SER A 188 -3.72 1.78 5.21
C SER A 188 -2.65 1.62 4.12
N ALA A 189 -3.02 1.78 2.85
CA ALA A 189 -2.15 1.60 1.69
C ALA A 189 -1.15 2.74 1.54
#